data_AF-A0A5K1EA98-F1
#
_entry.id   AF-A0A5K1EA98-F1
#
_cell.length_a   1.000
_cell.length_b   1.000
_cell.length_c   1.000
_cell.angle_alpha   90.00
_cell.angle_beta   90.00
_cell.angle_gamma   90.00
#
_symmetry.space_group_name_H-M   'P 1'
#
loop_
_entity.id
_entity.type
_entity.pdbx_description
1 polymer ?
#
loop_
_entity_poly.entity_id
_entity_poly.type
_entity_poly.pdbx_seq_one_letter_code
_entity_poly.pdbx_strand_id
1 'polypeptide(L)' 'YETKYFYEVGIGNSPRQFFFWTPPKVGPDVPYAFGVI' A
#
# COMPACT_ATOMS: atom_id res chain seq x y z
N TYR A 1 2.77 8.17 -6.18
CA TYR A 1 2.81 8.66 -4.79
C TYR A 1 1.38 8.87 -4.34
N GLU A 2 1.06 8.59 -3.08
CA GLU A 2 -0.31 8.70 -2.52
C GLU A 2 -1.37 7.98 -3.38
N THR A 3 -0.96 6.92 -4.05
CA THR A 3 -1.79 6.18 -5.00
C THR A 3 -2.19 4.86 -4.36
N LYS A 4 -3.49 4.54 -4.43
CA LYS A 4 -4.03 3.24 -4.01
C LYS A 4 -3.81 2.22 -5.12
N TYR A 5 -3.16 1.11 -4.78
CA TYR A 5 -2.98 -0.02 -5.67
C TYR A 5 -3.79 -1.21 -5.17
N PHE A 6 -4.46 -1.87 -6.11
CA PHE A 6 -5.12 -3.15 -5.90
C PHE A 6 -4.26 -4.24 -6.54
N TYR A 7 -4.11 -5.36 -5.86
CA TYR A 7 -3.43 -6.53 -6.42
C TYR A 7 -4.07 -7.81 -5.91
N GLU A 8 -3.87 -8.88 -6.65
CA GLU A 8 -4.43 -10.20 -6.37
C GLU A 8 -3.30 -11.20 -6.19
N VAL A 9 -3.45 -12.09 -5.20
CA VAL A 9 -2.51 -13.17 -4.92
C VAL A 9 -3.28 -14.48 -4.89
N GLY A 10 -2.72 -15.50 -5.54
CA GLY A 10 -3.37 -16.80 -5.72
C GLY A 10 -3.64 -17.07 -7.19
N ILE A 11 -3.86 -18.34 -7.52
CA ILE A 11 -4.10 -18.82 -8.90
C ILE A 11 -5.25 -19.83 -8.85
N GLY A 12 -6.02 -19.94 -9.94
CA GLY A 12 -7.13 -20.89 -10.04
C GLY A 12 -8.35 -20.46 -9.23
N ASN A 13 -8.89 -21.34 -8.40
CA ASN A 13 -10.17 -21.13 -7.71
C ASN A 13 -10.06 -20.36 -6.38
N SER A 14 -8.89 -19.86 -6.02
CA SER A 14 -8.68 -19.19 -4.72
C SER A 14 -7.81 -17.94 -4.78
N PRO A 15 -8.11 -16.98 -5.67
CA PRO A 15 -7.47 -15.67 -5.60
C PRO A 15 -7.94 -14.87 -4.38
N ARG A 16 -7.06 -14.02 -3.86
CA ARG A 16 -7.34 -13.08 -2.78
C ARG A 16 -6.90 -11.69 -3.19
N GLN A 17 -7.78 -10.72 -3.01
CA GLN A 17 -7.51 -9.33 -3.32
C GLN A 17 -7.04 -8.57 -2.09
N PHE A 18 -6.03 -7.74 -2.31
CA PHE A 18 -5.44 -6.88 -1.31
C PHE A 18 -5.28 -5.48 -1.90
N PHE A 19 -5.02 -4.51 -1.02
CA PHE A 19 -4.65 -3.17 -1.46
C PHE A 19 -3.65 -2.55 -0.50
N PHE A 20 -2.90 -1.58 -1.01
CA PHE A 20 -2.05 -0.71 -0.21
C PHE A 20 -2.00 0.69 -0.83
N TRP A 21 -1.51 1.65 -0.03
CA TRP A 21 -1.25 3.00 -0.48
C TRP A 21 0.25 3.20 -0.64
N THR A 22 0.67 3.75 -1.78
CA THR A 22 2.06 4.23 -1.91
C THR A 22 2.26 5.46 -1.04
N PRO A 23 3.44 5.60 -0.41
CA PRO A 23 3.72 6.77 0.42
C PRO A 23 3.70 8.06 -0.41
N PRO A 24 3.57 9.22 0.25
CA PRO A 24 3.76 10.50 -0.40
C PRO A 24 5.18 10.64 -0.94
N LYS A 25 5.36 11.61 -1.84
CA LYS A 25 6.69 11.96 -2.34
C LYS A 25 7.53 12.48 -1.17
N VAL A 26 8.80 12.08 -1.11
CA VAL A 26 9.69 12.48 -0.02
C VAL A 26 9.86 14.01 0.01
N GLY A 27 9.83 14.59 1.21
CA GLY A 27 10.01 16.02 1.45
C GLY A 27 10.16 16.31 2.95
N PRO A 28 10.80 17.43 3.31
CA PRO A 28 11.10 17.76 4.72
C PRO A 28 9.84 17.94 5.57
N ASP A 29 8.76 18.44 4.97
CA ASP A 29 7.51 18.76 5.67
C ASP A 29 6.38 17.75 5.40
N VAL A 30 6.71 16.58 4.86
CA VAL A 30 5.72 15.58 4.46
C VAL A 30 5.43 14.63 5.63
N PRO A 31 4.20 14.61 6.19
CA PRO A 31 3.88 13.78 7.33
C PRO A 31 3.76 12.29 6.94
N TYR A 32 4.24 11.40 7.82
CA TYR A 32 4.02 9.96 7.72
C TYR A 32 4.03 9.33 9.12
N ALA A 33 3.15 8.35 9.35
CA ALA A 33 3.03 7.69 10.65
C ALA A 33 3.58 6.25 10.58
N PHE A 34 4.45 5.89 11.53
CA PHE A 34 4.98 4.54 11.68
C PHE A 34 4.39 3.87 12.92
N GLY A 35 3.86 2.66 12.78
CA GLY A 35 3.52 1.80 13.91
C GLY A 35 4.78 1.11 14.46
N VAL A 36 4.89 1.00 15.78
CA VAL A 36 5.98 0.29 16.48
C VAL A 36 5.33 -0.76 17.39
N ILE A 37 5.79 -2.00 17.32
CA ILE A 37 5.27 -3.16 18.05
C ILE A 37 6.42 -3.87 18.75
#